data_AF-A0A8J2RJW4-F1
#
_entry.id   AF-A0A8J2RJW4-F1
#
_cell.length_a   1.000
_cell.length_b   1.000
_cell.length_c   1.000
_cell.angle_alpha   90.00
_cell.angle_beta   90.00
_cell.angle_gamma   90.00
#
_symmetry.space_group_name_H-M   'P 1'
#
loop_
_entity.id
_entity.type
_entity.pdbx_description
1 polymer ?
#
loop_
_entity_poly.entity_id
_entity_poly.type
_entity_poly.pdbx_seq_one_letter_code
_entity_poly.pdbx_strand_id
1 'polypeptide(L)'
;METTSIVEFYRGRSVFITGATGFMGKVLVEKLLRSCPGIERLYLLMRPSKGQSVEYRLQQLINNQIFDEVKKQQPDVMTKVTAVTGDVTFPAYGLSPSDLRLLIENVSVVFNSAATIKFDEELKDAIQMNVKGPMQLLEICRQMKHLEAFVHVSTAFNNLDREEMREEVYHSQVDPVKLIELLDCLEDSVVKNIAAELLGNCPNTYTYTKALAEQLLEERCGSVPLTIVRPSIVTAALKEPVPGWVDNMNGATGTIAAVGKGFFRVMKINADLVSDIIPVDYPINLMIAAAWHTATRRPNNVTVYSCTTGHQNPLTWGLLQRWSLDSWLKFPTKDMMWYPSAYFTINDIWLKANEAVFHTLPAHLFDLYNALTGKRARWVRLYAKANRAFSCLEFFTTHQWRFISNNPLRLLDEMSAQDRKTFYIDVREIEWKSYFETFILGARRFVLKDDPSTLPLARSNLQRLYVIRLLLRLIMFSCSLLAVRGFRKFGRSFIKS
;
A
#
# COMPACT_ATOMS: atom_id res chain seq x y z
N MET A 1 3.73 17.92 -34.82
CA MET A 1 2.41 17.33 -34.50
C MET A 1 2.09 17.75 -33.08
N GLU A 2 1.02 18.51 -32.87
CA GLU A 2 0.54 18.79 -31.52
C GLU A 2 0.20 17.46 -30.85
N THR A 3 0.83 17.18 -29.71
CA THR A 3 0.54 15.98 -28.94
C THR A 3 -0.87 16.10 -28.37
N THR A 4 -1.75 15.17 -28.71
CA THR A 4 -3.10 15.06 -28.14
C THR A 4 -3.00 15.06 -26.61
N SER A 5 -3.78 15.87 -25.92
CA SER A 5 -3.76 15.91 -24.44
C SER A 5 -4.20 14.57 -23.84
N ILE A 6 -3.86 14.34 -22.56
CA ILE A 6 -4.25 13.10 -21.87
C ILE A 6 -5.78 12.97 -21.84
N VAL A 7 -6.49 14.06 -21.53
CA VAL A 7 -7.96 14.07 -21.48
C VAL A 7 -8.56 13.71 -22.84
N GLU A 8 -8.03 14.26 -23.92
CA GLU A 8 -8.53 14.00 -25.27
C GLU A 8 -8.20 12.58 -25.74
N PHE A 9 -7.04 12.03 -25.33
CA PHE A 9 -6.75 10.62 -25.53
C PHE A 9 -7.79 9.70 -24.89
N TYR A 10 -8.35 10.02 -23.73
CA TYR A 10 -9.40 9.16 -23.15
C TYR A 10 -10.80 9.39 -23.73
N ARG A 11 -11.01 10.38 -24.60
CA ARG A 11 -12.32 10.65 -25.20
C ARG A 11 -12.77 9.50 -26.10
N GLY A 12 -14.01 9.06 -25.93
CA GLY A 12 -14.64 8.00 -26.73
C GLY A 12 -14.01 6.62 -26.55
N ARG A 13 -13.10 6.46 -25.58
CA ARG A 13 -12.43 5.19 -25.30
C ARG A 13 -13.13 4.46 -24.17
N SER A 14 -13.17 3.13 -24.29
CA SER A 14 -13.55 2.25 -23.19
C SER A 14 -12.31 1.66 -22.49
N VAL A 15 -12.36 1.61 -21.17
CA VAL A 15 -11.24 1.21 -20.30
C VAL A 15 -11.62 -0.02 -19.49
N PHE A 16 -10.73 -1.03 -19.44
CA PHE A 16 -10.90 -2.20 -18.59
C PHE A 16 -9.96 -2.13 -17.37
N ILE A 17 -10.49 -2.34 -16.17
CA ILE A 17 -9.74 -2.23 -14.92
C ILE A 17 -9.91 -3.49 -14.09
N THR A 18 -8.78 -4.15 -13.79
CA THR A 18 -8.71 -5.21 -12.79
C THR A 18 -8.35 -4.63 -11.42
N GLY A 19 -8.84 -5.22 -10.34
CA GLY A 19 -8.56 -4.72 -8.98
C GLY A 19 -9.27 -3.40 -8.64
N ALA A 20 -10.31 -3.02 -9.40
CA ALA A 20 -11.06 -1.76 -9.22
C ALA A 20 -11.69 -1.58 -7.83
N THR A 21 -11.93 -2.67 -7.10
CA THR A 21 -12.49 -2.63 -5.74
C THR A 21 -11.43 -2.46 -4.64
N GLY A 22 -10.14 -2.48 -4.99
CA GLY A 22 -9.02 -2.22 -4.09
C GLY A 22 -8.80 -0.72 -3.87
N PHE A 23 -7.88 -0.38 -2.95
CA PHE A 23 -7.60 1.02 -2.58
C PHE A 23 -7.20 1.89 -3.79
N MET A 24 -6.14 1.50 -4.51
CA MET A 24 -5.69 2.20 -5.72
C MET A 24 -6.76 2.14 -6.83
N GLY A 25 -7.41 0.98 -7.01
CA GLY A 25 -8.45 0.80 -8.03
C GLY A 25 -9.61 1.78 -7.90
N LYS A 26 -10.09 2.05 -6.68
CA LYS A 26 -11.15 3.04 -6.44
C LYS A 26 -10.71 4.45 -6.82
N VAL A 27 -9.48 4.82 -6.46
CA VAL A 27 -8.90 6.13 -6.78
C VAL A 27 -8.72 6.28 -8.29
N LEU A 28 -8.29 5.21 -8.98
CA LEU A 28 -8.18 5.20 -10.45
C LEU A 28 -9.54 5.42 -11.13
N VAL A 29 -10.57 4.70 -10.69
CA VAL A 29 -11.93 4.85 -11.22
C VAL A 29 -12.44 6.27 -10.99
N GLU A 30 -12.29 6.80 -9.77
CA GLU A 30 -12.68 8.18 -9.44
C GLU A 30 -11.95 9.18 -10.34
N LYS A 31 -10.62 9.05 -10.46
CA LYS A 31 -9.79 9.99 -11.22
C LYS A 31 -10.16 10.00 -12.70
N LEU A 32 -10.38 8.83 -13.30
CA LEU A 32 -10.81 8.70 -14.70
C LEU A 32 -12.19 9.32 -14.91
N LEU A 33 -13.16 9.03 -14.05
CA LEU A 33 -14.51 9.59 -14.16
C LEU A 33 -14.51 11.12 -14.00
N ARG A 34 -13.73 11.66 -13.05
CA ARG A 34 -13.67 13.10 -12.78
C ARG A 34 -12.86 13.88 -13.82
N SER A 35 -11.70 13.36 -14.22
CA SER A 35 -10.73 14.10 -15.05
C SER A 35 -10.82 13.77 -16.54
N CYS A 36 -11.42 12.64 -16.91
CA CYS A 36 -11.63 12.22 -18.28
C CYS A 36 -13.14 12.04 -18.58
N PRO A 37 -13.95 13.11 -18.52
CA PRO A 37 -15.40 13.01 -18.73
C PRO A 37 -15.79 12.56 -20.14
N GLY A 38 -14.85 12.55 -21.09
CA GLY A 38 -15.06 12.01 -22.44
C GLY A 38 -15.03 10.48 -22.54
N ILE A 39 -14.66 9.75 -21.48
CA ILE A 39 -14.66 8.27 -21.49
C ILE A 39 -16.06 7.76 -21.77
N GLU A 40 -16.13 6.75 -22.65
CA GLU A 40 -17.37 6.09 -23.03
C GLU A 40 -17.81 5.09 -21.94
N ARG A 41 -16.94 4.15 -21.58
CA ARG A 41 -17.24 3.11 -20.60
C ARG A 41 -16.04 2.70 -19.75
N LEU A 42 -16.27 2.43 -18.48
CA LEU A 42 -15.35 1.75 -17.58
C LEU A 42 -15.88 0.33 -17.30
N TYR A 43 -15.17 -0.68 -17.76
CA TYR A 43 -15.43 -2.08 -17.45
C TYR A 43 -14.59 -2.50 -16.25
N LEU A 44 -15.24 -2.92 -15.16
CA LEU A 44 -14.58 -3.27 -13.91
C LEU A 44 -14.67 -4.78 -13.68
N LEU A 45 -13.52 -5.47 -13.65
CA LEU A 45 -13.49 -6.87 -13.26
C LEU A 45 -13.86 -7.00 -11.77
N MET A 46 -14.94 -7.72 -11.49
CA MET A 46 -15.43 -7.95 -10.14
C MET A 46 -15.67 -9.43 -9.90
N ARG A 47 -15.15 -9.91 -8.77
CA ARG A 47 -15.36 -11.27 -8.31
C ARG A 47 -16.71 -11.38 -7.58
N PRO A 48 -17.42 -12.51 -7.64
CA PRO A 48 -18.46 -12.77 -6.63
C PRO A 48 -17.83 -12.83 -5.22
N SER A 49 -18.61 -12.52 -4.20
CA SER A 49 -18.22 -12.71 -2.79
C SER A 49 -19.25 -13.63 -2.10
N LYS A 50 -18.90 -14.26 -0.98
CA LYS A 50 -19.80 -15.18 -0.26
C LYS A 50 -21.13 -14.47 0.05
N GLY A 51 -22.20 -14.90 -0.63
CA GLY A 51 -23.55 -14.36 -0.48
C GLY A 51 -23.79 -12.97 -1.09
N GLN A 52 -22.89 -12.45 -1.92
CA GLN A 52 -23.04 -11.14 -2.58
C GLN A 52 -22.82 -11.25 -4.09
N SER A 53 -23.83 -10.83 -4.86
CA SER A 53 -23.74 -10.74 -6.32
C SER A 53 -22.80 -9.61 -6.75
N VAL A 54 -22.34 -9.67 -8.01
CA VAL A 54 -21.46 -8.63 -8.57
C VAL A 54 -22.19 -7.29 -8.66
N GLU A 55 -23.49 -7.30 -8.93
CA GLU A 55 -24.34 -6.10 -8.98
C GLU A 55 -24.39 -5.43 -7.60
N TYR A 56 -24.59 -6.21 -6.53
CA TYR A 56 -24.57 -5.68 -5.17
C TYR A 56 -23.20 -5.08 -4.83
N ARG A 57 -22.11 -5.75 -5.20
CA ARG A 57 -20.74 -5.23 -4.99
C ARG A 57 -20.49 -3.94 -5.78
N LEU A 58 -21.00 -3.85 -7.00
CA LEU A 58 -20.93 -2.64 -7.81
C LEU A 58 -21.70 -1.50 -7.13
N GLN A 59 -22.89 -1.75 -6.60
CA GLN A 59 -23.63 -0.75 -5.83
C GLN A 59 -22.87 -0.28 -4.58
N GLN A 60 -22.21 -1.20 -3.86
CA GLN A 60 -21.35 -0.83 -2.74
C GLN A 60 -20.15 0.04 -3.16
N LEU A 61 -19.57 -0.23 -4.33
CA LEU A 61 -18.53 0.61 -4.91
C LEU A 61 -19.08 2.00 -5.23
N ILE A 62 -20.19 2.09 -5.96
CA ILE A 62 -20.82 3.36 -6.39
C ILE A 62 -21.23 4.24 -5.20
N ASN A 63 -21.71 3.61 -4.12
CA ASN A 63 -22.11 4.28 -2.88
C ASN A 63 -20.94 4.59 -1.95
N ASN A 64 -19.71 4.25 -2.32
CA ASN A 64 -18.55 4.62 -1.54
C ASN A 64 -18.35 6.15 -1.57
N GLN A 65 -18.08 6.73 -0.40
CA GLN A 65 -17.90 8.17 -0.20
C GLN A 65 -16.80 8.79 -1.09
N ILE A 66 -15.87 7.98 -1.61
CA ILE A 66 -14.84 8.43 -2.57
C ILE A 66 -15.45 9.08 -3.82
N PHE A 67 -16.63 8.64 -4.24
CA PHE A 67 -17.31 9.11 -5.45
C PHE A 67 -18.28 10.26 -5.17
N ASP A 68 -18.43 10.72 -3.93
CA ASP A 68 -19.47 11.69 -3.59
C ASP A 68 -19.28 13.03 -4.31
N GLU A 69 -18.05 13.52 -4.41
CA GLU A 69 -17.76 14.78 -5.10
C GLU A 69 -17.96 14.68 -6.61
N VAL A 70 -17.51 13.58 -7.25
CA VAL A 70 -17.71 13.40 -8.70
C VAL A 70 -19.19 13.22 -9.04
N LYS A 71 -19.98 12.54 -8.20
CA LYS A 71 -21.45 12.42 -8.37
C LYS A 71 -22.16 13.78 -8.20
N LYS A 72 -21.70 14.63 -7.29
CA LYS A 72 -22.25 15.99 -7.14
C LYS A 72 -21.99 16.86 -8.38
N GLN A 73 -20.80 16.72 -8.97
CA GLN A 73 -20.41 17.49 -10.16
C GLN A 73 -21.05 16.93 -11.45
N GLN A 74 -21.22 15.61 -11.51
CA GLN A 74 -21.75 14.88 -12.67
C GLN A 74 -22.69 13.75 -12.18
N PRO A 75 -24.00 14.01 -12.01
CA PRO A 75 -24.93 13.05 -11.43
C PRO A 75 -24.97 11.69 -12.15
N ASP A 76 -24.89 11.70 -13.48
CA ASP A 76 -24.99 10.49 -14.31
C ASP A 76 -23.64 9.79 -14.57
N VAL A 77 -22.55 10.27 -13.98
CA VAL A 77 -21.19 9.78 -14.26
C VAL A 77 -21.03 8.28 -14.02
N MET A 78 -21.77 7.73 -13.05
CA MET A 78 -21.69 6.31 -12.67
C MET A 78 -22.39 5.39 -13.68
N THR A 79 -23.23 5.92 -14.59
CA THR A 79 -23.82 5.14 -15.69
C THR A 79 -22.77 4.60 -16.66
N LYS A 80 -21.59 5.21 -16.69
CA LYS A 80 -20.42 4.77 -17.46
C LYS A 80 -19.71 3.56 -16.85
N VAL A 81 -20.09 3.13 -15.65
CA VAL A 81 -19.43 2.02 -14.97
C VAL A 81 -20.23 0.75 -15.18
N THR A 82 -19.58 -0.27 -15.75
CA THR A 82 -20.15 -1.61 -15.94
C THR A 82 -19.26 -2.62 -15.24
N ALA A 83 -19.83 -3.41 -14.34
CA ALA A 83 -19.10 -4.52 -13.76
C ALA A 83 -19.13 -5.72 -14.71
N VAL A 84 -18.00 -6.41 -14.80
CA VAL A 84 -17.85 -7.67 -15.52
C VAL A 84 -17.47 -8.74 -14.51
N THR A 85 -18.21 -9.85 -14.52
CA THR A 85 -17.98 -10.95 -13.57
C THR A 85 -16.76 -11.75 -13.99
N GLY A 86 -15.79 -11.90 -13.08
CA GLY A 86 -14.62 -12.75 -13.32
C GLY A 86 -13.63 -12.70 -12.16
N ASP A 87 -12.72 -13.66 -12.13
CA ASP A 87 -11.64 -13.82 -11.16
C ASP A 87 -10.34 -14.24 -11.87
N VAL A 88 -9.26 -13.51 -11.57
CA VAL A 88 -7.93 -13.65 -12.18
C VAL A 88 -7.32 -15.04 -11.99
N THR A 89 -7.81 -15.80 -11.00
CA THR A 89 -7.33 -17.16 -10.70
C THR A 89 -7.91 -18.21 -11.64
N PHE A 90 -8.96 -17.91 -12.41
CA PHE A 90 -9.60 -18.85 -13.34
C PHE A 90 -9.10 -18.67 -14.77
N PRO A 91 -9.13 -19.73 -15.60
CA PRO A 91 -8.87 -19.64 -17.03
C PRO A 91 -9.69 -18.52 -17.69
N ALA A 92 -9.05 -17.72 -18.54
CA ALA A 92 -9.65 -16.55 -19.21
C ALA A 92 -10.36 -15.60 -18.22
N TYR A 93 -9.83 -15.50 -17.00
CA TYR A 93 -10.37 -14.68 -15.91
C TYR A 93 -11.77 -15.08 -15.45
N GLY A 94 -12.24 -16.29 -15.79
CA GLY A 94 -13.62 -16.72 -15.51
C GLY A 94 -14.68 -15.85 -16.19
N LEU A 95 -14.30 -15.11 -17.24
CA LEU A 95 -15.21 -14.25 -18.00
C LEU A 95 -16.22 -15.10 -18.77
N SER A 96 -17.47 -14.63 -18.83
CA SER A 96 -18.44 -15.23 -19.75
C SER A 96 -18.01 -15.01 -21.20
N PRO A 97 -18.36 -15.89 -22.16
CA PRO A 97 -18.04 -15.67 -23.57
C PRO A 97 -18.59 -14.35 -24.11
N SER A 98 -19.74 -13.87 -23.61
CA SER A 98 -20.31 -12.57 -23.95
C SER A 98 -19.47 -11.41 -23.43
N ASP A 99 -19.03 -11.48 -22.17
CA ASP A 99 -18.21 -10.42 -21.57
C ASP A 99 -16.81 -10.37 -22.21
N LEU A 100 -16.21 -11.53 -22.48
CA LEU A 100 -14.93 -11.60 -23.17
C LEU A 100 -15.01 -10.95 -24.55
N ARG A 101 -16.06 -11.25 -25.33
CA ARG A 101 -16.32 -10.58 -26.62
C ARG A 101 -16.53 -9.07 -26.44
N LEU A 102 -17.32 -8.66 -25.45
CA LEU A 102 -17.55 -7.24 -25.16
C LEU A 102 -16.23 -6.51 -24.93
N LEU A 103 -15.32 -7.08 -24.13
CA LEU A 103 -14.01 -6.50 -23.86
C LEU A 103 -13.14 -6.47 -25.11
N ILE A 104 -13.08 -7.56 -25.88
CA ILE A 104 -12.31 -7.66 -27.13
C ILE A 104 -12.73 -6.61 -28.17
N GLU A 105 -14.03 -6.37 -28.30
CA GLU A 105 -14.59 -5.48 -29.32
C GLU A 105 -14.51 -3.99 -28.95
N ASN A 106 -14.49 -3.63 -27.67
CA ASN A 106 -14.69 -2.23 -27.25
C ASN A 106 -13.51 -1.62 -26.47
N VAL A 107 -12.69 -2.43 -25.78
CA VAL A 107 -11.66 -1.90 -24.88
C VAL A 107 -10.43 -1.44 -25.65
N SER A 108 -9.93 -0.26 -25.27
CA SER A 108 -8.69 0.31 -25.83
C SER A 108 -7.59 0.56 -24.81
N VAL A 109 -7.94 0.65 -23.52
CA VAL A 109 -6.96 0.82 -22.44
C VAL A 109 -7.24 -0.20 -21.34
N VAL A 110 -6.20 -0.90 -20.91
CA VAL A 110 -6.29 -1.89 -19.84
C VAL A 110 -5.40 -1.47 -18.67
N PHE A 111 -5.96 -1.43 -17.47
CA PHE A 111 -5.21 -1.27 -16.22
C PHE A 111 -5.28 -2.55 -15.41
N ASN A 112 -4.13 -3.19 -15.21
CA ASN A 112 -4.02 -4.37 -14.37
C ASN A 112 -3.47 -4.02 -12.99
N SER A 113 -4.37 -3.82 -12.03
CA SER A 113 -4.06 -3.53 -10.62
C SER A 113 -4.49 -4.65 -9.67
N ALA A 114 -4.99 -5.78 -10.19
CA ALA A 114 -5.30 -6.95 -9.37
C ALA A 114 -4.00 -7.62 -8.90
N ALA A 115 -3.83 -7.72 -7.58
CA ALA A 115 -2.75 -8.48 -6.95
C ALA A 115 -3.18 -8.87 -5.52
N THR A 116 -2.59 -9.93 -4.99
CA THR A 116 -2.53 -10.07 -3.53
C THR A 116 -1.42 -9.18 -2.99
N ILE A 117 -1.67 -8.51 -1.88
CA ILE A 117 -0.70 -7.67 -1.15
C ILE A 117 -0.31 -8.27 0.20
N LYS A 118 -0.70 -9.53 0.45
CA LYS A 118 -0.31 -10.24 1.67
C LYS A 118 1.13 -10.76 1.51
N PHE A 119 2.00 -10.41 2.45
CA PHE A 119 3.39 -10.84 2.45
C PHE A 119 3.58 -12.28 2.93
N ASP A 120 2.56 -12.88 3.53
CA ASP A 120 2.53 -14.24 4.07
C ASP A 120 1.64 -15.20 3.26
N GLU A 121 1.30 -14.86 2.01
CA GLU A 121 0.55 -15.76 1.13
C GLU A 121 1.45 -16.92 0.65
N GLU A 122 0.88 -18.11 0.57
CA GLU A 122 1.56 -19.31 0.07
C GLU A 122 2.03 -19.12 -1.37
N LEU A 123 3.20 -19.68 -1.72
CA LEU A 123 3.89 -19.38 -2.98
C LEU A 123 3.04 -19.71 -4.22
N LYS A 124 2.33 -20.85 -4.21
CA LYS A 124 1.44 -21.25 -5.31
C LYS A 124 0.29 -20.28 -5.54
N ASP A 125 -0.37 -19.85 -4.47
CA ASP A 125 -1.46 -18.86 -4.55
C ASP A 125 -0.93 -17.52 -5.08
N ALA A 126 0.24 -17.09 -4.59
CA ALA A 126 0.90 -15.88 -5.05
C ALA A 126 1.26 -15.95 -6.55
N ILE A 127 1.77 -17.10 -7.04
CA ILE A 127 2.06 -17.32 -8.46
C ILE A 127 0.79 -17.31 -9.31
N GLN A 128 -0.27 -18.00 -8.86
CA GLN A 128 -1.54 -18.04 -9.57
C GLN A 128 -2.10 -16.62 -9.78
N MET A 129 -2.10 -15.81 -8.73
CA MET A 129 -2.66 -14.45 -8.78
C MET A 129 -1.74 -13.44 -9.47
N ASN A 130 -0.46 -13.40 -9.07
CA ASN A 130 0.44 -12.31 -9.45
C ASN A 130 1.25 -12.61 -10.71
N VAL A 131 1.38 -13.88 -11.14
CA VAL A 131 2.16 -14.26 -12.32
C VAL A 131 1.25 -14.79 -13.43
N LYS A 132 0.52 -15.88 -13.17
CA LYS A 132 -0.37 -16.50 -14.17
C LYS A 132 -1.56 -15.59 -14.52
N GLY A 133 -2.08 -14.83 -13.55
CA GLY A 133 -3.12 -13.82 -13.80
C GLY A 133 -2.71 -12.81 -14.88
N PRO A 134 -1.68 -11.98 -14.67
CA PRO A 134 -1.22 -11.03 -15.68
C PRO A 134 -0.90 -11.67 -17.04
N MET A 135 -0.35 -12.88 -17.07
CA MET A 135 -0.10 -13.61 -18.32
C MET A 135 -1.39 -13.97 -19.08
N GLN A 136 -2.44 -14.42 -18.38
CA GLN A 136 -3.74 -14.65 -19.03
C GLN A 136 -4.37 -13.35 -19.53
N LEU A 137 -4.22 -12.25 -18.80
CA LEU A 137 -4.70 -10.96 -19.27
C LEU A 137 -3.95 -10.47 -20.50
N LEU A 138 -2.65 -10.76 -20.59
CA LEU A 138 -1.86 -10.48 -21.79
C LEU A 138 -2.44 -11.22 -23.01
N GLU A 139 -2.84 -12.48 -22.86
CA GLU A 139 -3.50 -13.25 -23.93
C GLU A 139 -4.87 -12.66 -24.34
N ILE A 140 -5.64 -12.13 -23.39
CA ILE A 140 -6.88 -11.42 -23.68
C ILE A 140 -6.58 -10.10 -24.42
N CYS A 141 -5.57 -9.35 -23.97
CA CYS A 141 -5.15 -8.09 -24.58
C CYS A 141 -4.72 -8.28 -26.04
N ARG A 142 -4.04 -9.38 -26.37
CA ARG A 142 -3.67 -9.71 -27.77
C ARG A 142 -4.86 -9.85 -28.71
N GLN A 143 -6.02 -10.22 -28.18
CA GLN A 143 -7.23 -10.41 -28.97
C GLN A 143 -8.03 -9.11 -29.14
N MET A 144 -7.77 -8.08 -28.32
CA MET A 144 -8.50 -6.81 -28.35
C MET A 144 -8.24 -6.02 -29.64
N LYS A 145 -9.31 -5.61 -30.33
CA LYS A 145 -9.23 -4.97 -31.65
C LYS A 145 -8.73 -3.53 -31.62
N HIS A 146 -8.89 -2.86 -30.48
CA HIS A 146 -8.63 -1.43 -30.34
C HIS A 146 -7.61 -1.11 -29.23
N LEU A 147 -6.83 -2.10 -28.79
CA LEU A 147 -5.89 -1.92 -27.69
C LEU A 147 -4.77 -0.93 -28.07
N GLU A 148 -4.70 0.17 -27.33
CA GLU A 148 -3.69 1.21 -27.47
C GLU A 148 -2.71 1.24 -26.29
N ALA A 149 -3.13 0.78 -25.10
CA ALA A 149 -2.26 0.71 -23.93
C ALA A 149 -2.67 -0.37 -22.94
N PHE A 150 -1.68 -1.14 -22.48
CA PHE A 150 -1.79 -2.07 -21.37
C PHE A 150 -0.84 -1.65 -20.24
N VAL A 151 -1.40 -1.17 -19.12
CA VAL A 151 -0.65 -0.74 -17.95
C VAL A 151 -0.70 -1.81 -16.87
N HIS A 152 0.46 -2.40 -16.54
CA HIS A 152 0.60 -3.34 -15.43
C HIS A 152 1.12 -2.64 -14.17
N VAL A 153 0.42 -2.80 -13.05
CA VAL A 153 0.88 -2.30 -11.75
C VAL A 153 1.71 -3.37 -11.05
N SER A 154 2.98 -3.06 -10.85
CA SER A 154 3.94 -3.86 -10.10
C SER A 154 4.26 -3.19 -8.76
N THR A 155 5.51 -3.21 -8.32
CA THR A 155 5.99 -2.58 -7.08
C THR A 155 7.43 -2.15 -7.26
N ALA A 156 7.82 -1.04 -6.63
CA ALA A 156 9.23 -0.64 -6.55
C ALA A 156 10.04 -1.66 -5.73
N PHE A 157 9.39 -2.38 -4.82
CA PHE A 157 9.98 -3.41 -3.98
C PHE A 157 10.07 -4.77 -4.69
N ASN A 158 10.54 -4.79 -5.93
CA ASN A 158 10.92 -6.00 -6.62
C ASN A 158 12.46 -6.08 -6.73
N ASN A 159 12.99 -7.28 -6.87
CA ASN A 159 14.45 -7.48 -7.04
C ASN A 159 15.30 -6.82 -5.95
N LEU A 160 14.90 -7.02 -4.68
CA LEU A 160 15.53 -6.42 -3.50
C LEU A 160 16.89 -7.03 -3.13
N ASP A 161 17.40 -7.94 -3.97
CA ASP A 161 18.75 -8.48 -3.97
C ASP A 161 19.81 -7.49 -4.49
N ARG A 162 19.38 -6.31 -4.95
CA ARG A 162 20.22 -5.24 -5.51
C ARG A 162 20.14 -4.00 -4.63
N GLU A 163 21.19 -3.19 -4.59
CA GLU A 163 21.17 -1.91 -3.86
C GLU A 163 20.48 -0.78 -4.64
N GLU A 164 20.64 -0.78 -5.96
CA GLU A 164 20.07 0.20 -6.89
C GLU A 164 19.11 -0.48 -7.86
N MET A 165 17.88 0.04 -7.93
CA MET A 165 16.84 -0.43 -8.85
C MET A 165 16.55 0.64 -9.89
N ARG A 166 16.76 0.28 -11.15
CA ARG A 166 16.52 1.12 -12.32
C ARG A 166 15.17 0.79 -12.95
N GLU A 167 14.77 1.66 -13.87
CA GLU A 167 13.53 1.55 -14.62
C GLU A 167 13.70 0.63 -15.84
N GLU A 168 14.08 -0.60 -15.55
CA GLU A 168 14.26 -1.70 -16.50
C GLU A 168 13.73 -2.99 -15.86
N VAL A 169 13.35 -3.97 -16.68
CA VAL A 169 12.91 -5.28 -16.20
C VAL A 169 14.13 -6.16 -15.92
N TYR A 170 14.17 -6.76 -14.72
CA TYR A 170 15.25 -7.62 -14.31
C TYR A 170 14.93 -9.08 -14.60
N HIS A 171 15.86 -9.76 -15.26
CA HIS A 171 15.74 -11.18 -15.54
C HIS A 171 16.37 -12.00 -14.42
N SER A 172 15.61 -12.98 -13.93
CA SER A 172 16.08 -13.96 -12.96
C SER A 172 16.95 -15.02 -13.63
N GLN A 173 17.79 -15.69 -12.85
CA GLN A 173 18.63 -16.80 -13.33
C GLN A 173 17.81 -18.07 -13.64
N VAL A 174 16.62 -18.18 -13.05
CA VAL A 174 15.71 -19.30 -13.22
C VAL A 174 14.69 -18.93 -14.30
N ASP A 175 14.47 -19.83 -15.25
CA ASP A 175 13.40 -19.67 -16.24
C ASP A 175 12.03 -19.69 -15.52
N PRO A 176 11.26 -18.58 -15.53
CA PRO A 176 10.01 -18.50 -14.81
C PRO A 176 8.97 -19.52 -15.30
N VAL A 177 9.01 -19.91 -16.59
CA VAL A 177 8.07 -20.90 -17.14
C VAL A 177 8.34 -22.27 -16.53
N LYS A 178 9.60 -22.71 -16.54
CA LYS A 178 9.99 -24.01 -15.96
C LYS A 178 9.71 -24.06 -14.46
N LEU A 179 9.92 -22.94 -13.76
CA LEU A 179 9.58 -22.83 -12.34
C LEU A 179 8.07 -23.05 -12.12
N ILE A 180 7.23 -22.38 -12.93
CA ILE A 180 5.78 -22.52 -12.84
C ILE A 180 5.34 -23.97 -13.13
N GLU A 181 5.87 -24.58 -14.19
CA GLU A 181 5.58 -25.97 -14.55
C GLU A 181 5.98 -26.94 -13.44
N LEU A 182 7.16 -26.76 -12.85
CA LEU A 182 7.61 -27.55 -11.70
C LEU A 182 6.64 -27.40 -10.52
N LEU A 183 6.25 -26.17 -10.18
CA LEU A 183 5.37 -25.92 -9.04
C LEU A 183 3.96 -26.47 -9.25
N ASP A 184 3.48 -26.54 -10.49
CA ASP A 184 2.20 -27.17 -10.83
C ASP A 184 2.22 -28.70 -10.65
N CYS A 185 3.39 -29.32 -10.79
CA CYS A 185 3.57 -30.76 -10.58
C CYS A 185 3.74 -31.17 -9.11
N LEU A 186 4.15 -30.25 -8.23
CA LEU A 186 4.43 -30.56 -6.83
C LEU A 186 3.16 -30.49 -5.96
N GLU A 187 3.14 -31.21 -4.83
CA GLU A 187 2.10 -31.02 -3.81
C GLU A 187 2.31 -29.73 -3.01
N ASP A 188 1.25 -29.15 -2.46
CA ASP A 188 1.31 -27.90 -1.68
C ASP A 188 2.24 -28.03 -0.46
N SER A 189 2.23 -29.19 0.19
CA SER A 189 3.11 -29.52 1.32
C SER A 189 4.59 -29.47 0.94
N VAL A 190 4.94 -29.97 -0.24
CA VAL A 190 6.30 -29.98 -0.77
C VAL A 190 6.73 -28.56 -1.12
N VAL A 191 5.89 -27.81 -1.83
CA VAL A 191 6.17 -26.40 -2.18
C VAL A 191 6.42 -25.57 -0.93
N LYS A 192 5.61 -25.75 0.12
CA LYS A 192 5.79 -25.05 1.39
C LYS A 192 7.15 -25.33 2.04
N ASN A 193 7.65 -26.56 1.92
CA ASN A 193 8.94 -26.95 2.49
C ASN A 193 10.14 -26.40 1.70
N ILE A 194 9.99 -26.13 0.40
CA ILE A 194 11.07 -25.61 -0.46
C ILE A 194 10.93 -24.11 -0.80
N ALA A 195 9.86 -23.45 -0.31
CA ALA A 195 9.53 -22.08 -0.69
C ALA A 195 10.65 -21.09 -0.31
N ALA A 196 11.30 -21.28 0.84
CA ALA A 196 12.37 -20.40 1.29
C ALA A 196 13.58 -20.47 0.34
N GLU A 197 13.95 -21.68 -0.11
CA GLU A 197 15.02 -21.91 -1.06
C GLU A 197 14.70 -21.31 -2.44
N LEU A 198 13.44 -21.40 -2.88
CA LEU A 198 12.98 -20.83 -4.16
C LEU A 198 12.96 -19.29 -4.16
N LEU A 199 12.57 -18.69 -3.05
CA LEU A 199 12.59 -17.23 -2.87
C LEU A 199 14.02 -16.68 -2.86
N GLY A 200 14.98 -17.47 -2.38
CA GLY A 200 16.38 -17.08 -2.25
C GLY A 200 16.51 -15.82 -1.41
N ASN A 201 17.05 -14.75 -2.00
CA ASN A 201 17.25 -13.46 -1.33
C ASN A 201 16.01 -12.56 -1.33
N CYS A 202 14.91 -12.97 -1.96
CA CYS A 202 13.67 -12.18 -1.92
C CYS A 202 13.04 -12.27 -0.53
N PRO A 203 12.68 -11.14 0.10
CA PRO A 203 12.21 -11.13 1.48
C PRO A 203 10.84 -11.76 1.69
N ASN A 204 10.03 -11.89 0.63
CA ASN A 204 8.72 -12.52 0.69
C ASN A 204 8.20 -12.92 -0.69
N THR A 205 7.14 -13.73 -0.70
CA THR A 205 6.46 -14.23 -1.91
C THR A 205 5.90 -13.11 -2.79
N TYR A 206 5.45 -12.00 -2.21
CA TYR A 206 4.92 -10.86 -2.96
C TYR A 206 5.99 -10.20 -3.85
N THR A 207 7.14 -9.84 -3.28
CA THR A 207 8.24 -9.21 -4.02
C THR A 207 8.79 -10.12 -5.12
N TYR A 208 8.91 -11.41 -4.83
CA TYR A 208 9.36 -12.43 -5.76
C TYR A 208 8.40 -12.60 -6.94
N THR A 209 7.11 -12.80 -6.67
CA THR A 209 6.11 -13.03 -7.73
C THR A 209 5.89 -11.80 -8.60
N LYS A 210 6.04 -10.58 -8.06
CA LYS A 210 6.02 -9.36 -8.87
C LYS A 210 7.21 -9.25 -9.82
N ALA A 211 8.41 -9.62 -9.39
CA ALA A 211 9.57 -9.68 -10.28
C ALA A 211 9.37 -10.70 -11.42
N LEU A 212 8.91 -11.92 -11.09
CA LEU A 212 8.64 -12.96 -12.09
C LEU A 212 7.57 -12.54 -13.11
N ALA A 213 6.53 -11.84 -12.65
CA ALA A 213 5.47 -11.35 -13.52
C ALA A 213 5.98 -10.33 -14.53
N GLU A 214 6.83 -9.39 -14.11
CA GLU A 214 7.41 -8.40 -15.04
C GLU A 214 8.27 -9.05 -16.11
N GLN A 215 9.15 -9.97 -15.72
CA GLN A 215 9.98 -10.72 -16.65
C GLN A 215 9.13 -11.44 -17.70
N LEU A 216 8.13 -12.20 -17.26
CA LEU A 216 7.27 -12.94 -18.20
C LEU A 216 6.43 -12.02 -19.09
N LEU A 217 5.93 -10.92 -18.55
CA LEU A 217 5.17 -9.94 -19.33
C LEU A 217 6.05 -9.29 -20.39
N GLU A 218 7.28 -8.91 -20.07
CA GLU A 218 8.22 -8.34 -21.05
C GLU A 218 8.60 -9.37 -22.12
N GLU A 219 9.04 -10.57 -21.73
CA GLU A 219 9.45 -11.62 -22.66
C GLU A 219 8.33 -12.05 -23.61
N ARG A 220 7.07 -11.90 -23.19
CA ARG A 220 5.91 -12.36 -23.95
C ARG A 220 5.07 -11.20 -24.49
N CYS A 221 5.34 -9.92 -24.23
CA CYS A 221 4.39 -8.87 -24.65
C CYS A 221 4.16 -8.84 -26.17
N GLY A 222 5.19 -9.16 -26.97
CA GLY A 222 5.10 -9.13 -28.43
C GLY A 222 4.67 -7.74 -28.90
N SER A 223 3.59 -7.66 -29.67
CA SER A 223 3.02 -6.40 -30.17
C SER A 223 2.08 -5.68 -29.19
N VAL A 224 1.81 -6.25 -28.01
CA VAL A 224 0.93 -5.61 -27.03
C VAL A 224 1.63 -4.35 -26.49
N PRO A 225 0.97 -3.18 -26.52
CA PRO A 225 1.55 -1.91 -26.04
C PRO A 225 1.60 -1.88 -24.50
N LEU A 226 2.56 -2.61 -23.93
CA LEU A 226 2.73 -2.81 -22.50
C LEU A 226 3.61 -1.73 -21.87
N THR A 227 3.18 -1.23 -20.72
CA THR A 227 4.01 -0.46 -19.78
C THR A 227 3.83 -0.95 -18.35
N ILE A 228 4.87 -0.82 -17.54
CA ILE A 228 4.90 -1.26 -16.14
C ILE A 228 5.03 -0.03 -15.24
N VAL A 229 4.18 0.06 -14.22
CA VAL A 229 4.25 1.11 -13.19
C VAL A 229 4.55 0.47 -11.82
N ARG A 230 5.64 0.91 -11.18
CA ARG A 230 6.16 0.41 -9.91
C ARG A 230 5.97 1.45 -8.79
N PRO A 231 4.82 1.49 -8.11
CA PRO A 231 4.66 2.31 -6.91
C PRO A 231 5.51 1.79 -5.73
N SER A 232 5.96 2.69 -4.87
CA SER A 232 6.50 2.35 -3.54
C SER A 232 5.37 2.14 -2.50
N ILE A 233 5.61 2.43 -1.21
CA ILE A 233 4.61 2.21 -0.16
C ILE A 233 3.49 3.24 -0.32
N VAL A 234 2.38 2.79 -0.89
CA VAL A 234 1.22 3.65 -1.15
C VAL A 234 0.51 4.03 0.15
N THR A 235 0.32 5.33 0.34
CA THR A 235 -0.26 5.95 1.54
C THR A 235 -1.43 6.87 1.18
N ALA A 236 -1.99 7.59 2.16
CA ALA A 236 -3.16 8.43 1.95
C ALA A 236 -2.94 9.48 0.85
N ALA A 237 -4.01 9.86 0.16
CA ALA A 237 -3.95 10.89 -0.88
C ALA A 237 -3.40 12.21 -0.35
N LEU A 238 -2.57 12.90 -1.15
CA LEU A 238 -2.12 14.24 -0.85
C LEU A 238 -3.24 15.26 -1.14
N LYS A 239 -3.83 15.19 -2.33
CA LYS A 239 -4.86 16.12 -2.84
C LYS A 239 -6.12 15.41 -3.30
N GLU A 240 -6.00 14.31 -4.06
CA GLU A 240 -7.14 13.72 -4.78
C GLU A 240 -7.36 12.23 -4.46
N PRO A 241 -8.61 11.75 -4.39
CA PRO A 241 -9.88 12.41 -4.73
C PRO A 241 -10.34 13.40 -3.65
N VAL A 242 -9.91 13.17 -2.42
CA VAL A 242 -10.06 14.08 -1.28
C VAL A 242 -8.76 14.04 -0.48
N PRO A 243 -8.26 15.17 0.04
CA PRO A 243 -7.04 15.19 0.85
C PRO A 243 -7.13 14.21 2.02
N GLY A 244 -6.10 13.38 2.19
CA GLY A 244 -6.03 12.36 3.24
C GLY A 244 -6.87 11.11 2.97
N TRP A 245 -7.42 10.93 1.76
CA TRP A 245 -8.19 9.74 1.43
C TRP A 245 -7.38 8.45 1.65
N VAL A 246 -7.90 7.58 2.52
CA VAL A 246 -7.41 6.22 2.74
C VAL A 246 -8.51 5.38 3.40
N ASP A 247 -8.74 4.17 2.90
CA ASP A 247 -9.91 3.36 3.32
C ASP A 247 -9.52 1.97 3.86
N ASN A 248 -8.24 1.75 4.12
CA ASN A 248 -7.72 0.49 4.64
C ASN A 248 -6.75 0.72 5.81
N MET A 249 -6.54 -0.33 6.60
CA MET A 249 -5.58 -0.36 7.72
C MET A 249 -4.32 -1.17 7.36
N ASN A 250 -4.02 -1.34 6.08
CA ASN A 250 -2.92 -2.19 5.64
C ASN A 250 -1.58 -1.44 5.72
N GLY A 251 -0.50 -2.17 5.97
CA GLY A 251 0.88 -1.65 5.94
C GLY A 251 1.11 -0.39 6.77
N ALA A 252 1.56 0.68 6.11
CA ALA A 252 1.93 1.95 6.74
C ALA A 252 0.75 2.64 7.45
N THR A 253 -0.45 2.64 6.86
CA THR A 253 -1.62 3.30 7.47
C THR A 253 -2.02 2.65 8.79
N GLY A 254 -2.04 1.31 8.83
CA GLY A 254 -2.31 0.58 10.07
C GLY A 254 -1.28 0.86 11.16
N THR A 255 -0.01 0.92 10.76
CA THR A 255 1.12 1.25 11.64
C THR A 255 1.00 2.65 12.22
N ILE A 256 0.81 3.66 11.37
CA ILE A 256 0.69 5.07 11.77
C ILE A 256 -0.53 5.27 12.67
N ALA A 257 -1.66 4.60 12.39
CA ALA A 257 -2.85 4.64 13.24
C ALA A 257 -2.62 3.95 14.60
N ALA A 258 -1.94 2.80 14.63
CA ALA A 258 -1.61 2.08 15.87
C ALA A 258 -0.66 2.88 16.77
N VAL A 259 0.35 3.51 16.19
CA VAL A 259 1.25 4.45 16.88
C VAL A 259 0.47 5.66 17.39
N GLY A 260 -0.38 6.22 16.52
CA GLY A 260 -1.26 7.33 16.83
C GLY A 260 -2.09 7.07 18.07
N LYS A 261 -2.75 5.91 18.16
CA LYS A 261 -3.56 5.51 19.33
C LYS A 261 -2.74 5.19 20.59
N GLY A 262 -1.40 5.23 20.51
CA GLY A 262 -0.49 4.79 21.56
C GLY A 262 -0.52 3.27 21.78
N PHE A 263 -1.13 2.51 20.88
CA PHE A 263 -1.24 1.05 20.97
C PHE A 263 0.11 0.39 20.66
N PHE A 264 0.78 0.82 19.59
CA PHE A 264 2.11 0.31 19.22
C PHE A 264 3.16 1.38 19.43
N ARG A 265 4.19 1.08 20.23
CA ARG A 265 5.09 2.11 20.80
C ARG A 265 6.58 1.86 20.59
N VAL A 266 6.96 0.65 20.21
CA VAL A 266 8.36 0.23 20.03
C VAL A 266 8.40 -0.59 18.76
N MET A 267 9.33 -0.29 17.86
CA MET A 267 9.46 -0.96 16.56
C MET A 267 10.94 -1.12 16.20
N LYS A 268 11.26 -2.20 15.49
CA LYS A 268 12.58 -2.40 14.90
C LYS A 268 12.71 -1.66 13.57
N ILE A 269 13.21 -0.43 13.65
CA ILE A 269 13.32 0.49 12.52
C ILE A 269 14.64 1.24 12.64
N ASN A 270 15.37 1.34 11.52
CA ASN A 270 16.51 2.23 11.44
C ASN A 270 16.03 3.62 11.02
N ALA A 271 16.08 4.57 11.96
CA ALA A 271 15.54 5.92 11.77
C ALA A 271 16.26 6.74 10.70
N ASP A 272 17.52 6.39 10.40
CA ASP A 272 18.36 7.13 9.46
C ASP A 272 18.13 6.71 8.00
N LEU A 273 17.47 5.56 7.79
CA LEU A 273 17.20 5.05 6.45
C LEU A 273 16.02 5.78 5.80
N VAL A 274 16.07 5.88 4.47
CA VAL A 274 15.01 6.42 3.63
C VAL A 274 13.80 5.49 3.63
N SER A 275 12.66 6.04 4.01
CA SER A 275 11.34 5.41 3.90
C SER A 275 10.70 5.83 2.58
N ASP A 276 10.63 4.92 1.60
CA ASP A 276 10.00 5.22 0.32
C ASP A 276 8.48 5.04 0.40
N ILE A 277 7.79 6.14 0.68
CA ILE A 277 6.33 6.22 0.67
C ILE A 277 5.87 7.12 -0.47
N ILE A 278 4.68 6.86 -0.99
CA ILE A 278 4.07 7.65 -2.05
C ILE A 278 2.57 7.88 -1.77
N PRO A 279 2.04 9.11 -1.87
CA PRO A 279 0.60 9.36 -1.78
C PRO A 279 -0.16 8.72 -2.96
N VAL A 280 -1.32 8.11 -2.73
CA VAL A 280 -2.03 7.28 -3.74
C VAL A 280 -2.40 8.00 -5.04
N ASP A 281 -2.59 9.32 -5.01
CA ASP A 281 -2.90 10.12 -6.20
C ASP A 281 -1.76 10.17 -7.22
N TYR A 282 -0.49 10.12 -6.78
CA TYR A 282 0.67 10.14 -7.67
C TYR A 282 0.77 8.91 -8.59
N PRO A 283 0.78 7.67 -8.07
CA PRO A 283 0.82 6.49 -8.94
C PRO A 283 -0.43 6.37 -9.80
N ILE A 284 -1.60 6.85 -9.35
CA ILE A 284 -2.79 6.89 -10.21
C ILE A 284 -2.64 7.87 -11.37
N ASN A 285 -2.17 9.09 -11.12
CA ASN A 285 -1.90 10.05 -12.19
C ASN A 285 -0.83 9.52 -13.16
N LEU A 286 0.21 8.88 -12.64
CA LEU A 286 1.26 8.27 -13.45
C LEU A 286 0.74 7.13 -14.31
N MET A 287 -0.13 6.26 -13.78
CA MET A 287 -0.75 5.19 -14.56
C MET A 287 -1.52 5.75 -15.76
N ILE A 288 -2.33 6.80 -15.54
CA ILE A 288 -3.13 7.43 -16.59
C ILE A 288 -2.23 8.10 -17.64
N ALA A 289 -1.20 8.83 -17.20
CA ALA A 289 -0.24 9.46 -18.10
C ALA A 289 0.63 8.43 -18.85
N ALA A 290 1.01 7.32 -18.20
CA ALA A 290 1.79 6.25 -18.82
C ALA A 290 1.01 5.53 -19.92
N ALA A 291 -0.30 5.31 -19.74
CA ALA A 291 -1.17 4.78 -20.80
C ALA A 291 -1.21 5.70 -22.03
N TRP A 292 -1.41 7.00 -21.81
CA TRP A 292 -1.37 8.01 -22.87
C TRP A 292 -0.03 8.02 -23.62
N HIS A 293 1.09 8.03 -22.88
CA HIS A 293 2.42 8.01 -23.49
C HIS A 293 2.68 6.74 -24.28
N THR A 294 2.29 5.59 -23.74
CA THR A 294 2.44 4.29 -24.41
C THR A 294 1.68 4.27 -25.75
N ALA A 295 0.45 4.76 -25.76
CA ALA A 295 -0.37 4.83 -26.98
C ALA A 295 0.16 5.82 -28.02
N THR A 296 0.62 6.99 -27.57
CA THR A 296 1.01 8.10 -28.47
C THR A 296 2.45 7.99 -28.97
N ARG A 297 3.35 7.41 -28.19
CA ARG A 297 4.78 7.25 -28.56
C ARG A 297 5.11 5.87 -29.09
N ARG A 298 4.35 4.84 -28.70
CA ARG A 298 4.60 3.43 -29.07
C ARG A 298 6.08 3.05 -28.93
N PRO A 299 6.65 3.12 -27.72
CA PRO A 299 8.05 2.79 -27.49
C PRO A 299 8.35 1.35 -27.93
N ASN A 300 9.54 1.11 -28.50
CA ASN A 300 9.93 -0.21 -29.00
C ASN A 300 10.10 -1.25 -27.88
N ASN A 301 10.43 -0.79 -26.67
CA ASN A 301 10.65 -1.64 -25.51
C ASN A 301 9.61 -1.32 -24.43
N VAL A 302 9.35 -2.30 -23.56
CA VAL A 302 8.47 -2.11 -22.40
C VAL A 302 9.04 -0.99 -21.52
N THR A 303 8.28 0.09 -21.39
CA THR A 303 8.70 1.21 -20.54
C THR A 303 8.27 0.94 -19.10
N VAL A 304 9.23 1.05 -18.19
CA VAL A 304 9.01 0.93 -16.74
C VAL A 304 9.01 2.33 -16.11
N TYR A 305 8.04 2.61 -15.25
CA TYR A 305 7.97 3.85 -14.48
C TYR A 305 8.01 3.55 -12.98
N SER A 306 9.03 4.02 -12.28
CA SER A 306 9.11 3.90 -10.82
C SER A 306 8.44 5.11 -10.16
N CYS A 307 7.34 4.91 -9.43
CA CYS A 307 6.66 5.96 -8.67
C CYS A 307 7.14 5.94 -7.21
N THR A 308 8.31 6.52 -7.00
CA THR A 308 9.04 6.51 -5.73
C THR A 308 9.44 7.93 -5.34
N THR A 309 9.64 8.17 -4.05
CA THR A 309 10.07 9.48 -3.55
C THR A 309 11.54 9.49 -3.14
N GLY A 310 12.12 8.34 -2.79
CA GLY A 310 13.45 8.24 -2.18
C GLY A 310 14.59 8.82 -3.01
N HIS A 311 14.50 8.80 -4.34
CA HIS A 311 15.56 9.35 -5.21
C HIS A 311 15.49 10.87 -5.36
N GLN A 312 14.29 11.45 -5.42
CA GLN A 312 14.09 12.86 -5.80
C GLN A 312 13.65 13.75 -4.63
N ASN A 313 13.00 13.18 -3.61
CA ASN A 313 12.48 13.87 -2.44
C ASN A 313 12.52 12.94 -1.20
N PRO A 314 13.72 12.59 -0.70
CA PRO A 314 13.88 11.56 0.32
C PRO A 314 13.22 11.93 1.65
N LEU A 315 12.52 10.96 2.23
CA LEU A 315 11.98 11.00 3.58
C LEU A 315 12.64 9.91 4.41
N THR A 316 13.22 10.24 5.57
CA THR A 316 13.74 9.20 6.48
C THR A 316 12.65 8.67 7.42
N TRP A 317 12.82 7.45 7.92
CA TRP A 317 11.93 6.89 8.94
C TRP A 317 11.84 7.79 10.18
N GLY A 318 12.94 8.43 10.60
CA GLY A 318 12.95 9.37 11.72
C GLY A 318 12.13 10.63 11.46
N LEU A 319 12.17 11.18 10.24
CA LEU A 319 11.32 12.32 9.86
C LEU A 319 9.84 11.92 9.78
N LEU A 320 9.54 10.76 9.19
CA LEU A 320 8.20 10.17 9.17
C LEU A 320 7.64 10.04 10.58
N GLN A 321 8.42 9.46 11.50
CA GLN A 321 8.07 9.31 12.91
C GLN A 321 7.74 10.65 13.57
N ARG A 322 8.64 11.63 13.40
CA ARG A 322 8.49 12.96 13.99
C ARG A 322 7.22 13.64 13.51
N TRP A 323 7.04 13.78 12.20
CA TRP A 323 5.90 14.51 11.63
C TRP A 323 4.58 13.77 11.83
N SER A 324 4.58 12.44 11.83
CA SER A 324 3.40 11.65 12.20
C SER A 324 3.00 11.87 13.66
N LEU A 325 3.96 11.83 14.60
CA LEU A 325 3.69 12.05 16.02
C LEU A 325 3.23 13.48 16.30
N ASP A 326 3.92 14.49 15.74
CA ASP A 326 3.54 15.90 15.89
C ASP A 326 2.10 16.13 15.40
N SER A 327 1.74 15.52 14.26
CA SER A 327 0.38 15.58 13.71
C SER A 327 -0.66 14.89 14.60
N TRP A 328 -0.34 13.72 15.17
CA TRP A 328 -1.22 13.03 16.13
C TRP A 328 -1.41 13.80 17.43
N LEU A 329 -0.41 14.54 17.89
CA LEU A 329 -0.54 15.39 19.08
C LEU A 329 -1.40 16.64 18.79
N LYS A 330 -1.33 17.18 17.58
CA LYS A 330 -2.16 18.31 17.12
C LYS A 330 -3.62 17.90 16.87
N PHE A 331 -3.80 16.71 16.30
CA PHE A 331 -5.08 16.12 15.91
C PHE A 331 -5.23 14.72 16.52
N PRO A 332 -5.41 14.59 17.84
CA PRO A 332 -5.63 13.28 18.45
C PRO A 332 -6.98 12.70 18.05
N THR A 333 -7.10 11.38 18.10
CA THR A 333 -8.38 10.69 18.04
C THR A 333 -9.04 10.55 19.41
N LYS A 334 -10.37 10.44 19.48
CA LYS A 334 -11.07 10.22 20.76
C LYS A 334 -10.70 8.89 21.45
N ASP A 335 -10.32 7.87 20.66
CA ASP A 335 -10.07 6.50 21.12
C ASP A 335 -8.58 6.22 21.40
N MET A 336 -7.85 7.20 21.93
CA MET A 336 -6.46 7.02 22.38
C MET A 336 -6.39 6.01 23.52
N MET A 337 -5.52 5.00 23.40
CA MET A 337 -5.28 4.01 24.45
C MET A 337 -4.18 4.46 25.41
N TRP A 338 -3.10 5.01 24.85
CA TRP A 338 -1.98 5.56 25.59
C TRP A 338 -1.55 6.88 24.98
N TYR A 339 -0.77 7.66 25.73
CA TYR A 339 -0.13 8.84 25.15
C TYR A 339 0.74 8.44 23.95
N PRO A 340 0.54 9.02 22.75
CA PRO A 340 1.24 8.62 21.54
C PRO A 340 2.76 8.72 21.70
N SER A 341 3.45 7.65 21.30
CA SER A 341 4.91 7.61 21.28
C SER A 341 5.35 6.48 20.37
N ALA A 342 6.43 6.68 19.63
CA ALA A 342 7.14 5.62 18.93
C ALA A 342 8.61 5.67 19.35
N TYR A 343 9.20 4.51 19.62
CA TYR A 343 10.63 4.33 19.83
C TYR A 343 11.15 3.39 18.74
N PHE A 344 12.05 3.90 17.93
CA PHE A 344 12.72 3.13 16.88
C PHE A 344 14.09 2.69 17.39
N THR A 345 14.46 1.45 17.12
CA THR A 345 15.74 0.87 17.51
C THR A 345 16.11 -0.26 16.57
N ILE A 346 17.41 -0.46 16.33
CA ILE A 346 17.94 -1.68 15.69
C ILE A 346 18.57 -2.65 16.69
N ASN A 347 18.72 -2.23 17.95
CA ASN A 347 19.27 -3.07 19.01
C ASN A 347 18.19 -4.01 19.55
N ASP A 348 18.35 -5.32 19.34
CA ASP A 348 17.39 -6.36 19.73
C ASP A 348 17.19 -6.49 21.24
N ILE A 349 18.24 -6.26 22.04
CA ILE A 349 18.14 -6.31 23.50
C ILE A 349 17.28 -5.14 23.98
N TRP A 350 17.55 -3.94 23.46
CA TRP A 350 16.76 -2.76 23.77
C TRP A 350 15.32 -2.89 23.30
N LEU A 351 15.11 -3.43 22.09
CA LEU A 351 13.79 -3.72 21.54
C LEU A 351 12.99 -4.63 22.47
N LYS A 352 13.51 -5.83 22.79
CA LYS A 352 12.81 -6.82 23.63
C LYS A 352 12.54 -6.29 25.03
N ALA A 353 13.48 -5.54 25.62
CA ALA A 353 13.28 -4.92 26.93
C ALA A 353 12.13 -3.90 26.89
N ASN A 354 12.06 -3.06 25.87
CA ASN A 354 11.01 -2.06 25.73
C ASN A 354 9.66 -2.68 25.32
N GLU A 355 9.64 -3.70 24.48
CA GLU A 355 8.42 -4.48 24.17
C GLU A 355 7.84 -5.13 25.43
N ALA A 356 8.70 -5.71 26.28
CA ALA A 356 8.27 -6.27 27.55
C ALA A 356 7.58 -5.21 28.43
N VAL A 357 8.18 -4.03 28.55
CA VAL A 357 7.67 -2.94 29.39
C VAL A 357 6.42 -2.26 28.81
N PHE A 358 6.40 -1.97 27.50
CA PHE A 358 5.34 -1.17 26.89
C PHE A 358 4.19 -1.99 26.32
N HIS A 359 4.41 -3.26 25.96
CA HIS A 359 3.40 -4.11 25.30
C HIS A 359 3.05 -5.32 26.17
N THR A 360 4.02 -6.20 26.46
CA THR A 360 3.77 -7.50 27.07
C THR A 360 3.24 -7.39 28.51
N LEU A 361 3.95 -6.69 29.40
CA LEU A 361 3.54 -6.53 30.80
C LEU A 361 2.17 -5.84 30.92
N PRO A 362 1.91 -4.69 30.26
CA PRO A 362 0.58 -4.09 30.27
C PRO A 362 -0.52 -5.02 29.73
N ALA A 363 -0.24 -5.78 28.67
CA ALA A 363 -1.21 -6.70 28.10
C ALA A 363 -1.65 -7.78 29.10
N HIS A 364 -0.70 -8.41 29.80
CA HIS A 364 -1.01 -9.40 30.82
C HIS A 364 -1.74 -8.79 32.02
N LEU A 365 -1.34 -7.60 32.47
CA LEU A 365 -2.02 -6.90 33.56
C LEU A 365 -3.47 -6.56 33.21
N PHE A 366 -3.74 -6.08 31.98
CA PHE A 366 -5.10 -5.81 31.54
C PHE A 366 -5.93 -7.08 31.36
N ASP A 367 -5.33 -8.16 30.86
CA ASP A 367 -6.04 -9.43 30.73
C ASP A 367 -6.34 -10.07 32.08
N LEU A 368 -5.44 -9.96 33.06
CA LEU A 368 -5.70 -10.36 34.44
C LEU A 368 -6.84 -9.52 35.04
N TYR A 369 -6.78 -8.19 34.92
CA TYR A 369 -7.86 -7.31 35.38
C TYR A 369 -9.21 -7.64 34.72
N ASN A 370 -9.21 -7.88 33.40
CA ASN A 370 -10.41 -8.28 32.69
C ASN A 370 -10.96 -9.61 33.22
N ALA A 371 -10.10 -10.62 33.38
CA ALA A 371 -10.50 -11.92 33.93
C ALA A 371 -11.10 -11.77 35.35
N LEU A 372 -10.47 -10.98 36.22
CA LEU A 372 -10.95 -10.71 37.57
C LEU A 372 -12.27 -9.92 37.62
N THR A 373 -12.58 -9.14 36.58
CA THR A 373 -13.82 -8.36 36.46
C THR A 373 -14.89 -9.02 35.58
N GLY A 374 -14.72 -10.30 35.24
CA GLY A 374 -15.66 -11.05 34.39
C GLY A 374 -15.66 -10.64 32.92
N LYS A 375 -14.69 -9.82 32.48
CA LYS A 375 -14.50 -9.39 31.09
C LYS A 375 -13.55 -10.35 30.35
N ARG A 376 -13.69 -10.41 29.04
CA ARG A 376 -12.87 -11.29 28.18
C ARG A 376 -11.42 -10.79 28.08
N ALA A 377 -10.46 -11.66 28.43
CA ALA A 377 -9.04 -11.46 28.14
C ALA A 377 -8.78 -11.44 26.62
N ARG A 378 -8.15 -10.37 26.12
CA ARG A 378 -7.92 -10.12 24.68
C ARG A 378 -6.62 -9.39 24.36
N TRP A 379 -6.00 -8.71 25.31
CA TRP A 379 -4.86 -7.82 25.07
C TRP A 379 -3.61 -8.57 24.63
N VAL A 380 -3.29 -9.70 25.27
CA VAL A 380 -2.13 -10.52 24.88
C VAL A 380 -2.28 -11.00 23.42
N ARG A 381 -3.48 -11.48 23.06
CA ARG A 381 -3.77 -11.89 21.68
C ARG A 381 -3.70 -10.73 20.69
N LEU A 382 -4.13 -9.54 21.09
CA LEU A 382 -4.10 -8.35 20.25
C LEU A 382 -2.67 -7.91 19.95
N TYR A 383 -1.80 -7.85 20.96
CA TYR A 383 -0.38 -7.56 20.78
C TYR A 383 0.35 -8.65 20.00
N ALA A 384 0.06 -9.94 20.24
CA ALA A 384 0.64 -11.03 19.46
C ALA A 384 0.27 -10.92 17.97
N LYS A 385 -0.97 -10.52 17.65
CA LYS A 385 -1.37 -10.25 16.27
C LYS A 385 -0.64 -9.04 15.68
N ALA A 386 -0.48 -7.97 16.46
CA ALA A 386 0.26 -6.79 16.02
C ALA A 386 1.73 -7.11 15.74
N ASN A 387 2.42 -7.77 16.67
CA ASN A 387 3.83 -8.14 16.51
C ASN A 387 4.07 -8.99 15.26
N ARG A 388 3.19 -9.97 14.96
CA ARG A 388 3.27 -10.75 13.71
C ARG A 388 3.10 -9.90 12.45
N ALA A 389 2.19 -8.92 12.48
CA ALA A 389 2.03 -8.02 11.34
C ALA A 389 3.27 -7.12 11.15
N PHE A 390 3.89 -6.68 12.24
CA PHE A 390 5.10 -5.84 12.22
C PHE A 390 6.36 -6.60 11.83
N SER A 391 6.51 -7.86 12.24
CA SER A 391 7.66 -8.67 11.84
C SER A 391 7.75 -8.85 10.32
N CYS A 392 6.61 -8.88 9.62
CA CYS A 392 6.59 -8.92 8.15
C CYS A 392 7.11 -7.62 7.50
N LEU A 393 7.19 -6.52 8.25
CA LEU A 393 7.69 -5.22 7.77
C LEU A 393 9.16 -4.98 8.14
N GLU A 394 9.72 -5.75 9.07
CA GLU A 394 11.04 -5.51 9.65
C GLU A 394 12.15 -5.43 8.59
N PHE A 395 12.09 -6.31 7.57
CA PHE A 395 13.03 -6.29 6.46
C PHE A 395 13.06 -4.93 5.76
N PHE A 396 11.89 -4.35 5.48
CA PHE A 396 11.75 -3.06 4.79
C PHE A 396 12.09 -1.85 5.67
N THR A 397 11.99 -1.98 6.99
CA THR A 397 12.26 -0.88 7.93
C THR A 397 13.71 -0.87 8.46
N THR A 398 14.48 -1.89 8.13
CA THR A 398 15.89 -2.05 8.55
C THR A 398 16.89 -2.03 7.39
N HIS A 399 16.40 -2.04 6.15
CA HIS A 399 17.19 -1.96 4.93
C HIS A 399 16.75 -0.76 4.09
N GLN A 400 17.62 -0.32 3.19
CA GLN A 400 17.38 0.78 2.28
C GLN A 400 17.81 0.38 0.88
N TRP A 401 17.05 0.88 -0.10
CA TRP A 401 17.35 0.71 -1.52
C TRP A 401 17.27 2.04 -2.23
N ARG A 402 17.98 2.15 -3.34
CA ARG A 402 17.94 3.34 -4.21
C ARG A 402 17.06 3.05 -5.43
N PHE A 403 15.81 3.49 -5.37
CA PHE A 403 14.88 3.38 -6.49
C PHE A 403 15.06 4.55 -7.46
N ILE A 404 15.77 4.34 -8.56
CA ILE A 404 15.92 5.33 -9.62
C ILE A 404 14.57 5.56 -10.29
N SER A 405 14.16 6.83 -10.36
CA SER A 405 12.92 7.30 -10.98
C SER A 405 13.23 8.51 -11.86
N ASN A 406 13.46 8.26 -13.14
CA ASN A 406 13.78 9.27 -14.16
C ASN A 406 12.72 9.30 -15.27
N ASN A 407 12.09 8.17 -15.60
CA ASN A 407 11.07 8.08 -16.64
C ASN A 407 9.81 8.90 -16.30
N PRO A 408 9.31 8.99 -15.05
CA PRO A 408 8.24 9.93 -14.71
C PRO A 408 8.61 11.39 -14.96
N LEU A 409 9.87 11.79 -14.76
CA LEU A 409 10.33 13.14 -15.06
C LEU A 409 10.38 13.40 -16.57
N ARG A 410 10.86 12.43 -17.36
CA ARG A 410 10.81 12.52 -18.83
C ARG A 410 9.37 12.60 -19.34
N LEU A 411 8.47 11.81 -18.75
CA LEU A 411 7.05 11.86 -19.07
C LEU A 411 6.43 13.22 -18.77
N LEU A 412 6.78 13.84 -17.63
CA LEU A 412 6.37 15.20 -17.31
C LEU A 412 6.79 16.19 -18.40
N ASP A 413 8.02 16.08 -18.91
CA ASP A 413 8.54 16.98 -19.94
C ASP A 413 7.71 16.94 -21.24
N GLU A 414 7.10 15.79 -21.54
CA GLU A 414 6.25 15.59 -22.71
C GLU A 414 4.79 16.03 -22.52
N MET A 415 4.34 16.18 -21.27
CA MET A 415 2.98 16.60 -20.94
C MET A 415 2.77 18.09 -21.18
N SER A 416 1.59 18.46 -21.66
CA SER A 416 1.16 19.86 -21.73
C SER A 416 1.06 20.48 -20.33
N ALA A 417 1.14 21.82 -20.22
CA ALA A 417 1.01 22.50 -18.92
C ALA A 417 -0.32 22.18 -18.21
N GLN A 418 -1.40 22.03 -18.98
CA GLN A 418 -2.71 21.68 -18.44
C GLN A 418 -2.75 20.21 -17.96
N ASP A 419 -2.11 19.29 -18.69
CA ASP A 419 -2.00 17.89 -18.27
C ASP A 419 -1.13 17.76 -17.02
N ARG A 420 -0.02 18.50 -16.91
CA ARG A 420 0.81 18.51 -15.69
C ARG A 420 0.04 18.98 -14.46
N LYS A 421 -0.87 19.95 -14.63
CA LYS A 421 -1.75 20.42 -13.55
C LYS A 421 -2.81 19.38 -13.19
N THR A 422 -3.36 18.68 -14.18
CA THR A 422 -4.48 17.74 -14.00
C THR A 422 -4.00 16.38 -13.50
N PHE A 423 -2.91 15.86 -14.06
CA PHE A 423 -2.29 14.57 -13.76
C PHE A 423 -0.88 14.78 -13.21
N TYR A 424 -0.77 15.55 -12.14
CA TYR A 424 0.53 15.84 -11.51
C TYR A 424 1.21 14.57 -11.03
N ILE A 425 2.51 14.46 -11.30
CA ILE A 425 3.35 13.31 -10.92
C ILE A 425 4.73 13.73 -10.38
N ASP A 426 5.00 15.03 -10.24
CA ASP A 426 6.29 15.52 -9.74
C ASP A 426 6.39 15.40 -8.22
N VAL A 427 7.05 14.34 -7.74
CA VAL A 427 7.20 14.04 -6.31
C VAL A 427 8.02 15.08 -5.55
N ARG A 428 8.77 15.95 -6.23
CA ARG A 428 9.56 17.02 -5.59
C ARG A 428 8.67 18.10 -4.99
N GLU A 429 7.41 18.19 -5.42
CA GLU A 429 6.42 19.13 -4.88
C GLU A 429 5.78 18.64 -3.56
N ILE A 430 6.12 17.45 -3.08
CA ILE A 430 5.55 16.91 -1.83
C ILE A 430 6.20 17.58 -0.61
N GLU A 431 5.44 18.45 0.03
CA GLU A 431 5.80 19.05 1.32
C GLU A 431 5.44 18.13 2.49
N TRP A 432 6.39 17.27 2.87
CA TRP A 432 6.19 16.17 3.81
C TRP A 432 5.53 16.56 5.13
N LYS A 433 5.92 17.68 5.74
CA LYS A 433 5.34 18.11 7.02
C LYS A 433 3.83 18.37 6.89
N SER A 434 3.42 19.09 5.86
CA SER A 434 1.99 19.32 5.58
C SER A 434 1.26 18.05 5.15
N TYR A 435 1.95 17.17 4.42
CA TYR A 435 1.39 15.89 4.00
C TYR A 435 0.99 15.03 5.21
N PHE A 436 1.83 14.93 6.23
CA PHE A 436 1.49 14.15 7.43
C PHE A 436 0.32 14.74 8.21
N GLU A 437 0.13 16.07 8.25
CA GLU A 437 -1.07 16.66 8.84
C GLU A 437 -2.34 16.21 8.08
N THR A 438 -2.31 16.30 6.75
CA THR A 438 -3.39 15.84 5.86
C THR A 438 -3.65 14.34 6.03
N PHE A 439 -2.60 13.52 6.07
CA PHE A 439 -2.71 12.09 6.29
C PHE A 439 -3.36 11.79 7.64
N ILE A 440 -2.89 12.38 8.74
CA ILE A 440 -3.48 12.08 10.07
C ILE A 440 -4.95 12.51 10.15
N LEU A 441 -5.33 13.65 9.58
CA LEU A 441 -6.73 14.07 9.48
C LEU A 441 -7.56 13.06 8.67
N GLY A 442 -7.02 12.59 7.55
CA GLY A 442 -7.61 11.55 6.72
C GLY A 442 -7.77 10.20 7.44
N ALA A 443 -6.72 9.74 8.13
CA ALA A 443 -6.73 8.51 8.92
C ALA A 443 -7.78 8.57 10.04
N ARG A 444 -7.92 9.73 10.72
CA ARG A 444 -9.01 9.93 11.69
C ARG A 444 -10.38 9.75 11.07
N ARG A 445 -10.64 10.48 9.98
CA ARG A 445 -11.96 10.51 9.34
C ARG A 445 -12.31 9.17 8.70
N PHE A 446 -11.43 8.65 7.85
CA PHE A 446 -11.77 7.57 6.93
C PHE A 446 -11.46 6.18 7.49
N VAL A 447 -10.42 6.05 8.32
CA VAL A 447 -9.98 4.76 8.89
C VAL A 447 -10.53 4.57 10.29
N LEU A 448 -10.32 5.55 11.18
CA LEU A 448 -10.77 5.47 12.57
C LEU A 448 -12.25 5.84 12.74
N LYS A 449 -12.90 6.34 11.68
CA LYS A 449 -14.30 6.81 11.70
C LYS A 449 -14.55 7.83 12.83
N ASP A 450 -13.56 8.69 13.04
CA ASP A 450 -13.56 9.71 14.07
C ASP A 450 -13.88 11.07 13.45
N ASP A 451 -15.08 11.56 13.74
CA ASP A 451 -15.60 12.79 13.17
C ASP A 451 -14.80 14.03 13.65
N PRO A 452 -14.58 15.04 12.80
CA PRO A 452 -13.86 16.26 13.20
C PRO A 452 -14.43 16.94 14.46
N SER A 453 -15.75 16.85 14.71
CA SER A 453 -16.41 17.40 15.90
C SER A 453 -15.92 16.80 17.22
N THR A 454 -15.29 15.62 17.22
CA THR A 454 -14.78 14.96 18.44
C THR A 454 -13.44 15.51 18.91
N LEU A 455 -12.78 16.36 18.10
CA LEU A 455 -11.43 16.85 18.38
C LEU A 455 -11.28 17.52 19.77
N PRO A 456 -12.23 18.32 20.28
CA PRO A 456 -12.13 18.87 21.65
C PRO A 456 -12.06 17.78 22.73
N LEU A 457 -12.91 16.75 22.62
CA LEU A 457 -12.89 15.59 23.53
C LEU A 457 -11.56 14.83 23.41
N ALA A 458 -11.09 14.59 22.19
CA ALA A 458 -9.83 13.92 21.93
C ALA A 458 -8.63 14.65 22.57
N ARG A 459 -8.61 15.99 22.51
CA ARG A 459 -7.57 16.82 23.15
C ARG A 459 -7.62 16.73 24.68
N SER A 460 -8.81 16.75 25.28
CA SER A 460 -8.98 16.51 26.72
C SER A 460 -8.46 15.13 27.14
N ASN A 461 -8.80 14.08 26.39
CA ASN A 461 -8.29 12.73 26.62
C ASN A 461 -6.76 12.66 26.51
N LEU A 462 -6.19 13.33 25.50
CA LEU A 462 -4.73 13.41 25.33
C LEU A 462 -4.05 14.09 26.52
N GLN A 463 -4.62 15.17 27.06
CA GLN A 463 -4.10 15.84 28.26
C GLN A 463 -4.13 14.92 29.50
N ARG A 464 -5.22 14.16 29.70
CA ARG A 464 -5.29 13.16 30.77
C ARG A 464 -4.21 12.09 30.61
N LEU A 465 -4.02 11.57 29.39
CA LEU A 465 -2.99 10.60 29.08
C LEU A 465 -1.57 11.17 29.27
N TYR A 466 -1.38 12.46 29.02
CA TYR A 466 -0.13 13.16 29.30
C TYR A 466 0.19 13.18 30.79
N VAL A 467 -0.79 13.54 31.63
CA VAL A 467 -0.64 13.52 33.09
C VAL A 467 -0.33 12.09 33.59
N ILE A 468 -1.05 11.09 33.10
CA ILE A 468 -0.77 9.67 33.43
C ILE A 468 0.67 9.30 33.04
N ARG A 469 1.13 9.71 31.85
CA ARG A 469 2.51 9.47 31.40
C ARG A 469 3.54 10.11 32.36
N LEU A 470 3.29 11.33 32.82
CA LEU A 470 4.18 12.01 33.78
C LEU A 470 4.22 11.28 35.12
N LEU A 471 3.07 10.87 35.65
CA LEU A 471 2.98 10.11 36.90
C LEU A 471 3.72 8.76 36.80
N LEU A 472 3.53 8.02 35.71
CA LEU A 472 4.24 6.77 35.47
C LEU A 472 5.76 6.97 35.40
N ARG A 473 6.22 8.06 34.77
CA ARG A 473 7.65 8.42 34.73
C ARG A 473 8.21 8.73 36.12
N LEU A 474 7.45 9.48 36.93
CA LEU A 474 7.84 9.78 38.31
C LEU A 474 7.91 8.52 39.18
N ILE A 475 6.95 7.60 39.04
CA ILE A 475 6.95 6.30 39.72
C ILE A 475 8.18 5.49 39.30
N MET A 476 8.42 5.35 38.00
CA MET A 476 9.58 4.64 37.46
C MET A 476 10.91 5.23 37.97
N PHE A 477 11.04 6.55 37.97
CA PHE A 477 12.22 7.25 38.50
C PHE A 477 12.39 7.05 40.02
N SER A 478 11.29 7.04 40.77
CA SER A 478 11.33 6.78 42.21
C SER A 478 11.75 5.34 42.51
N CYS A 479 11.21 4.37 41.76
CA CYS A 479 11.59 2.96 41.85
C CYS A 479 13.08 2.74 41.52
N SER A 480 13.62 3.41 40.49
CA SER A 480 15.03 3.28 40.14
C SER A 480 15.95 3.89 41.21
N LEU A 481 15.58 5.04 41.80
CA LEU A 481 16.31 5.62 42.94
C LEU A 481 16.32 4.69 44.16
N LEU A 482 15.19 4.05 44.46
CA LEU A 482 15.08 3.06 45.55
C LEU A 482 15.93 1.82 45.28
N ALA A 483 15.93 1.31 44.05
CA ALA A 483 16.77 0.19 43.64
C ALA A 483 18.26 0.52 43.81
N VAL A 484 18.72 1.68 43.33
CA VAL A 484 20.11 2.14 43.49
C VAL A 484 20.50 2.27 44.97
N ARG A 485 19.60 2.80 45.82
CA ARG A 485 19.82 2.86 47.27
C ARG A 485 19.90 1.47 47.90
N GLY A 486 19.07 0.53 47.46
CA GLY A 486 19.10 -0.88 47.86
C GLY A 486 20.42 -1.55 47.50
N PHE A 487 20.87 -1.42 46.25
CA PHE A 487 22.16 -1.94 45.78
C PHE A 487 23.34 -1.33 46.54
N ARG A 488 23.33 -0.02 46.82
CA ARG A 488 24.36 0.63 47.65
C ARG A 488 24.38 0.11 49.09
N LYS A 489 23.23 -0.18 49.68
CA LYS A 489 23.16 -0.81 51.02
C LYS A 489 23.68 -2.25 50.98
N PHE A 490 23.32 -3.03 49.97
CA PHE A 490 23.76 -4.42 49.81
C PHE A 490 25.27 -4.52 49.56
N GLY A 491 25.83 -3.67 48.68
CA GLY A 491 27.27 -3.60 48.42
C GLY A 491 28.08 -3.16 49.64
N ARG A 492 27.53 -2.27 50.49
CA ARG A 492 28.16 -1.92 51.79
C ARG A 492 28.12 -3.05 52.82
N SER A 493 27.16 -3.97 52.71
CA SER A 493 27.09 -5.16 53.55
C SER A 493 28.10 -6.22 53.12
N PHE A 494 28.40 -6.32 51.82
CA PHE A 494 29.41 -7.23 51.25
C PHE A 494 30.86 -6.78 51.46
N ILE A 495 31.12 -5.48 51.63
CA ILE A 495 32.46 -4.95 51.93
C ILE A 495 32.75 -5.01 53.44
N LYS A 496 31.74 -5.31 54.28
CA LYS A 496 31.85 -5.44 55.73
C LYS A 496 31.82 -6.89 56.24
N SER A 497 31.69 -7.86 55.34
CA SER A 497 31.93 -9.30 55.59
C SER A 497 33.24 -9.69 54.93
#